data_AF-A0A948XLH2-F1
#
_entry.id   AF-A0A948XLH2-F1
#
_cell.length_a   1.000
_cell.length_b   1.000
_cell.length_c   1.000
_cell.angle_alpha   90.00
_cell.angle_beta   90.00
_cell.angle_gamma   90.00
#
_symmetry.space_group_name_H-M   'P 1'
#
loop_
_entity.id
_entity.type
_entity.pdbx_description
1 polymer ?
#
loop_
_entity_poly.entity_id
_entity_poly.type
_entity_poly.pdbx_seq_one_letter_code
_entity_poly.pdbx_strand_id
1 'polypeptide(L)' 'MKELKYLHHYPPAIQAQVHSLIEKKALTSHLLKKYPLSHSIGNDKALFSYVNELKNEHMKKAPPLSKT' A
#
# COMPACT_ATOMS: atom_id res chain seq x y z
N MET A 1 16.30 12.82 -8.56
CA MET A 1 15.04 12.08 -8.34
C MET A 1 14.99 11.60 -6.90
N LYS A 2 13.83 11.61 -6.25
CA LYS A 2 13.69 11.06 -4.90
C LYS A 2 13.78 9.53 -4.98
N GLU A 3 14.64 8.93 -4.18
CA GLU A 3 14.87 7.50 -4.15
C GLU A 3 13.59 6.76 -3.70
N LEU A 4 13.15 5.79 -4.49
CA LEU A 4 11.94 5.01 -4.23
C LEU A 4 12.29 3.78 -3.39
N LYS A 5 12.55 3.99 -2.09
CA LYS A 5 12.96 2.95 -1.12
C LYS A 5 12.18 1.64 -1.23
N TYR A 6 10.87 1.74 -1.45
CA TYR A 6 9.98 0.57 -1.52
C TYR A 6 10.02 -0.17 -2.86
N LEU A 7 10.64 0.42 -3.89
CA LEU A 7 10.73 -0.15 -5.24
C LEU A 7 12.05 -0.91 -5.48
N HIS A 8 13.06 -0.76 -4.62
CA HIS A 8 14.41 -1.31 -4.84
C HIS A 8 14.45 -2.83 -5.00
N HIS A 9 13.55 -3.54 -4.33
CA HIS A 9 13.51 -5.00 -4.33
C HIS A 9 12.63 -5.56 -5.47
N TYR A 10 12.04 -4.70 -6.30
CA TYR A 10 11.28 -5.13 -7.48
C TYR A 10 12.19 -5.31 -8.69
N PRO A 11 11.80 -6.14 -9.68
CA PRO A 11 12.58 -6.34 -10.90
C PRO A 11 12.91 -5.02 -11.62
N PRO A 12 14.10 -4.90 -12.26
CA PRO A 12 14.53 -3.67 -12.94
C PRO A 12 13.54 -3.15 -13.97
N ALA A 13 12.81 -4.05 -14.65
CA ALA A 13 11.78 -3.68 -15.62
C ALA A 13 10.64 -2.86 -14.97
N ILE A 14 10.22 -3.21 -13.76
CA ILE A 14 9.19 -2.48 -13.01
C ILE A 14 9.74 -1.14 -12.53
N GLN A 15 10.99 -1.12 -12.04
CA GLN A 15 11.65 0.13 -11.65
C GLN A 15 11.66 1.11 -12.83
N ALA A 16 12.15 0.69 -14.00
CA ALA A 16 12.21 1.50 -15.21
C ALA A 16 10.82 1.99 -15.66
N GLN A 17 9.79 1.14 -15.62
CA GLN A 17 8.43 1.52 -15.95
C GLN A 17 7.90 2.64 -15.04
N VAL A 18 8.08 2.49 -13.72
CA VAL A 18 7.65 3.49 -12.74
C VAL A 18 8.40 4.81 -12.94
N HIS A 19 9.73 4.75 -13.16
CA HIS A 19 10.52 5.96 -13.46
C HIS A 19 10.01 6.69 -14.70
N SER A 20 9.76 5.97 -15.81
CA SER A 20 9.20 6.58 -17.03
C SER A 20 7.82 7.20 -16.82
N LEU A 21 6.96 6.57 -16.01
CA LEU A 21 5.63 7.10 -15.69
C LEU A 21 5.69 8.35 -14.81
N ILE A 22 6.68 8.45 -13.92
CA ILE A 22 6.91 9.63 -13.08
C ILE A 22 7.40 10.80 -13.95
N GLU A 23 8.37 10.57 -14.83
CA GLU A 23 8.88 11.60 -15.75
C GLU A 23 7.77 12.17 -16.64
N LYS A 24 6.88 11.31 -17.12
CA LYS A 24 5.73 11.68 -17.95
C LYS A 24 4.55 12.27 -17.16
N LYS A 25 4.65 12.38 -15.82
CA LYS A 25 3.54 12.77 -14.92
C LYS A 25 2.26 11.95 -15.12
N ALA A 26 2.39 10.71 -15.60
CA ALA A 26 1.27 9.83 -15.97
C ALA A 26 1.02 8.70 -14.95
N LEU A 27 1.84 8.61 -13.90
CA LEU A 27 1.77 7.55 -12.90
C LEU A 27 0.39 7.48 -12.21
N THR A 28 -0.16 8.62 -11.79
CA THR A 28 -1.46 8.67 -11.10
C THR A 28 -2.58 8.13 -11.98
N SER A 29 -2.67 8.58 -13.23
CA SER A 29 -3.68 8.11 -14.19
C SER A 29 -3.53 6.62 -14.49
N HIS A 30 -2.30 6.13 -14.58
CA HIS A 30 -2.03 4.71 -14.78
C HIS A 30 -2.51 3.87 -13.59
N LEU A 31 -2.22 4.29 -12.36
CA LEU A 31 -2.67 3.60 -11.15
C LEU A 31 -4.19 3.63 -11.02
N LEU A 32 -4.84 4.78 -11.24
CA LEU A 32 -6.30 4.91 -11.15
C LEU A 32 -7.06 4.10 -12.20
N LYS A 33 -6.45 3.84 -13.37
CA LYS A 33 -7.05 2.96 -14.38
C LYS A 33 -7.20 1.52 -13.88
N LYS A 34 -6.26 1.04 -13.06
CA LYS A 34 -6.28 -0.32 -12.52
C LYS A 34 -6.89 -0.40 -11.11
N TYR A 35 -6.65 0.62 -10.30
CA TYR A 35 -7.08 0.74 -8.91
C TYR A 35 -7.82 2.08 -8.76
N PRO A 36 -9.11 2.13 -9.12
CA PRO A 36 -9.87 3.38 -9.13
C PRO A 36 -10.14 3.93 -7.72
N LEU A 37 -10.15 3.06 -6.71
CA LEU A 37 -10.34 3.44 -5.31
C LEU A 37 -8.98 3.53 -4.62
N SER A 38 -8.70 4.70 -4.04
CA SER A 38 -7.54 4.86 -3.16
C SER A 38 -7.75 4.06 -1.88
N HIS A 39 -6.66 3.48 -1.38
CA HIS A 39 -6.66 2.82 -0.09
C HIS A 39 -6.82 3.86 1.04
N SER A 40 -7.71 3.62 1.99
CA SER A 40 -7.98 4.51 3.13
C SER A 40 -7.03 4.27 4.33
N ILE A 41 -6.33 3.14 4.34
CA ILE A 41 -5.44 2.73 5.44
C ILE A 41 -4.02 3.25 5.16
N GLY A 42 -3.76 4.49 5.55
CA GLY A 42 -2.49 5.17 5.28
C GLY A 42 -1.52 5.28 6.46
N ASN A 43 -1.90 4.80 7.65
CA ASN A 43 -1.09 4.92 8.86
C ASN A 43 -1.28 3.72 9.80
N ASP A 44 -0.35 3.57 10.75
CA ASP A 44 -0.30 2.44 11.68
C ASP A 44 -1.57 2.31 12.52
N LYS A 45 -2.18 3.43 12.92
CA LYS A 45 -3.43 3.42 13.67
C LYS A 45 -4.59 2.84 12.84
N ALA A 46 -4.72 3.27 11.59
CA ALA A 46 -5.73 2.76 10.67
C ALA A 46 -5.50 1.27 10.38
N LEU A 47 -4.23 0.87 10.20
CA LEU A 47 -3.87 -0.53 9.97
C LEU A 47 -4.21 -1.39 11.18
N PHE A 48 -3.87 -0.93 12.38
CA PHE A 48 -4.21 -1.62 13.62
C PHE A 48 -5.71 -1.81 13.80
N SER A 49 -6.51 -0.76 13.53
CA SER A 49 -7.97 -0.87 13.60
C SER A 49 -8.51 -1.88 12.59
N TYR A 50 -8.11 -1.76 11.32
CA TYR A 50 -8.54 -2.65 10.24
C TYR A 50 -8.27 -4.12 10.55
N VAL A 51 -7.05 -4.44 11.01
CA VAL A 51 -6.69 -5.84 11.33
C VAL A 51 -7.45 -6.35 12.56
N ASN A 52 -7.69 -5.52 13.58
CA ASN A 52 -8.48 -5.95 14.74
C ASN A 52 -9.95 -6.16 14.39
N GLU A 53 -10.53 -5.34 13.51
CA GLU A 53 -11.89 -5.56 12.99
C GLU A 53 -11.99 -6.90 12.27
N LEU A 54 -11.09 -7.15 11.33
CA LEU A 54 -11.03 -8.40 10.57
C LEU A 54 -10.81 -9.63 11.47
N LYS A 55 -9.96 -9.49 12.50
CA LYS A 55 -9.73 -10.52 13.51
C LYS A 55 -10.98 -10.78 14.35
N ASN A 56 -11.70 -9.74 14.78
CA ASN A 56 -12.91 -9.90 15.57
C ASN A 56 -14.04 -10.56 14.76
N GLU A 57 -14.11 -10.27 13.46
CA GLU A 57 -15.07 -10.88 12.54
C GLU A 57 -14.83 -12.38 12.36
N HIS A 58 -13.58 -12.80 12.18
CA HIS A 58 -13.26 -14.19 11.84
C HIS A 58 -12.75 -15.05 13.01
N MET A 59 -12.31 -14.45 14.13
CA MET A 59 -11.67 -15.16 15.25
C MET A 59 -12.33 -14.84 16.60
N LYS A 60 -13.38 -15.59 16.93
CA LYS A 60 -14.26 -15.39 18.11
C LYS A 60 -13.59 -15.47 19.50
N LYS A 61 -12.32 -15.90 19.62
CA LYS A 61 -11.59 -16.05 20.91
C LYS A 61 -10.13 -15.58 20.86
N ALA A 62 -9.76 -14.74 19.91
CA ALA A 62 -8.38 -14.25 19.80
C ALA A 62 -8.15 -12.99 20.66
N PRO A 63 -7.08 -12.92 21.47
CA PRO A 63 -6.74 -11.72 22.24
C PRO A 63 -6.48 -10.51 21.33
N PRO A 64 -6.65 -9.26 21.81
CA PRO A 64 -6.30 -8.05 21.07
C PRO A 64 -4.84 -8.08 20.60
N LEU A 65 -4.58 -7.58 19.39
CA LEU A 65 -3.20 -7.39 18.95
C LEU A 65 -2.53 -6.39 19.89
N SER A 66 -1.32 -6.69 20.33
CA SER A 66 -0.54 -5.75 21.14
C SER A 66 -0.26 -4.49 20.33
N LYS A 67 -0.42 -3.32 20.95
CA LYS A 67 0.07 -2.07 20.37
C LYS A 67 1.56 -2.00 20.68
N THR A 68 2.39 -2.17 19.66
CA THR A 68 3.82 -1.84 19.70
C THR A 68 4.04 -0.38 19.38
#